data_AF-A0A7C4DED4-F1
#
_entry.id   AF-A0A7C4DED4-F1
#
_cell.length_a   1.000
_cell.length_b   1.000
_cell.length_c   1.000
_cell.angle_alpha   90.00
_cell.angle_beta   90.00
_cell.angle_gamma   90.00
#
_symmetry.space_group_name_H-M   'P 1'
#
loop_
_entity.id
_entity.type
_entity.pdbx_description
1 polymer ?
#
loop_
_entity_poly.entity_id
_entity_poly.type
_entity_poly.pdbx_seq_one_letter_code
_entity_poly.pdbx_strand_id
1 'polypeptide(L)'
;SGETGYYKLIGAKWQNFPVHLEVNPEADDKLVDNINVLYTIQLAAEEWDEGAYSWSEGIAWYGVALNLFNGSIALGHINVTTTSKGYDDLAWTSDKLDGCNTIVWGNYPTEGVIAVTILWYNKATKTIIEFDIVLDTDYTWGNATQDPTVMDLQNIVTHELGHGIGLGDVYQSTAYQETMYGYSYAGETSKRDLYIGDKKGITKLYGAA
;
A
#
# COMPACT_ATOMS: atom_id res chain seq x y z
N SER A 1 23.64 9.48 -3.43
CA SER A 1 22.99 10.81 -3.28
C SER A 1 21.61 10.88 -3.96
N GLY A 2 20.82 9.80 -3.87
CA GLY A 2 19.39 9.79 -4.21
C GLY A 2 18.60 9.23 -3.04
N GLU A 3 18.86 9.78 -1.85
CA GLU A 3 18.60 9.17 -0.53
C GLU A 3 18.65 10.31 0.50
N THR A 4 17.82 11.34 0.36
CA THR A 4 17.85 12.52 1.27
C THR A 4 17.23 12.23 2.65
N GLY A 5 17.01 10.95 3.01
CA GLY A 5 16.40 10.53 4.26
C GLY A 5 14.87 10.47 4.27
N TYR A 6 14.23 10.99 3.23
CA TYR A 6 12.77 11.15 3.12
C TYR A 6 12.11 10.13 2.19
N TYR A 7 12.88 9.42 1.36
CA TYR A 7 12.39 8.25 0.62
C TYR A 7 13.53 7.28 0.40
N LYS A 8 13.17 6.02 0.13
CA LYS A 8 14.09 4.95 -0.23
C LYS A 8 13.48 4.16 -1.39
N LEU A 9 14.29 3.78 -2.36
CA LEU A 9 13.86 2.90 -3.46
C LEU A 9 14.36 1.48 -3.18
N ILE A 10 13.52 0.48 -3.42
CA ILE A 10 13.93 -0.94 -3.39
C ILE A 10 14.92 -1.23 -4.54
N GLY A 11 14.88 -0.43 -5.61
CA GLY A 11 15.70 -0.61 -6.80
C GLY A 11 15.13 -1.60 -7.80
N ALA A 12 13.83 -1.90 -7.68
CA ALA A 12 13.02 -2.60 -8.66
C ALA A 12 11.72 -1.83 -8.91
N LYS A 13 11.13 -2.00 -10.10
CA LYS A 13 9.86 -1.36 -10.46
C LYS A 13 9.04 -2.21 -11.42
N TRP A 14 7.75 -1.91 -11.53
CA TRP A 14 6.88 -2.49 -12.55
C TRP A 14 7.25 -1.98 -13.95
N GLN A 15 6.99 -2.82 -14.94
CA GLN A 15 7.22 -2.52 -16.37
C GLN A 15 5.94 -2.67 -17.20
N ASN A 16 4.94 -3.36 -16.66
CA ASN A 16 3.64 -3.57 -17.28
C ASN A 16 2.59 -2.98 -16.36
N PHE A 17 1.60 -2.32 -16.96
CA PHE A 17 0.53 -1.64 -16.27
C PHE A 17 -0.81 -1.97 -16.95
N PRO A 18 -1.91 -1.98 -16.20
CA PRO A 18 -1.96 -1.75 -14.76
C PRO A 18 -1.48 -2.96 -13.94
N VAL A 19 -1.09 -2.68 -12.70
CA VAL A 19 -0.82 -3.62 -11.62
C VAL A 19 -2.17 -4.02 -11.03
N HIS A 20 -2.62 -5.23 -11.32
CA HIS A 20 -3.91 -5.73 -10.84
C HIS A 20 -3.84 -6.18 -9.37
N LEU A 21 -4.85 -5.82 -8.59
CA LEU A 21 -5.00 -6.19 -7.18
C LEU A 21 -6.11 -7.22 -6.99
N GLU A 22 -5.82 -8.29 -6.25
CA GLU A 22 -6.80 -9.24 -5.73
C GLU A 22 -6.92 -9.06 -4.21
N VAL A 23 -8.14 -8.87 -3.72
CA VAL A 23 -8.38 -8.59 -2.30
C VAL A 23 -9.31 -9.63 -1.71
N ASN A 24 -8.94 -10.15 -0.55
CA ASN A 24 -9.90 -10.85 0.29
C ASN A 24 -10.73 -9.80 1.08
N PRO A 25 -12.04 -9.64 0.76
CA PRO A 25 -12.87 -8.64 1.43
C PRO A 25 -13.30 -9.08 2.84
N GLU A 26 -13.13 -10.35 3.19
CA GLU A 26 -13.50 -10.92 4.48
C GLU A 26 -12.29 -10.82 5.41
N ALA A 27 -12.26 -9.76 6.22
CA ALA A 27 -11.55 -9.89 7.48
C ALA A 27 -12.43 -10.77 8.37
N ASP A 28 -11.89 -11.88 8.86
CA ASP A 28 -12.33 -12.44 10.14
C ASP A 28 -12.63 -11.30 11.11
N ASP A 29 -13.69 -11.39 11.94
CA ASP A 29 -14.26 -10.51 13.00
C ASP A 29 -13.51 -9.26 13.58
N LYS A 30 -12.56 -8.70 12.85
CA LYS A 30 -11.54 -7.70 13.16
C LYS A 30 -11.86 -6.37 12.49
N LEU A 31 -12.70 -6.37 11.46
CA LEU A 31 -13.30 -5.18 10.89
C LEU A 31 -14.51 -4.77 11.74
N VAL A 32 -14.36 -3.71 12.53
CA VAL A 32 -15.40 -3.26 13.47
C VAL A 32 -16.39 -2.25 12.86
N ASP A 33 -16.04 -1.68 11.70
CA ASP A 33 -16.90 -0.76 10.94
C ASP A 33 -17.46 -1.44 9.70
N ASN A 34 -18.61 -0.95 9.19
CA ASN A 34 -19.13 -1.32 7.86
C ASN A 34 -18.29 -0.69 6.72
N ILE A 35 -16.97 -0.73 6.84
CA ILE A 35 -16.05 -0.21 5.85
C ILE A 35 -16.14 -1.06 4.58
N ASN A 36 -16.19 -0.40 3.43
CA ASN A 36 -16.12 -1.08 2.16
C ASN A 36 -14.64 -1.33 1.83
N VAL A 37 -14.16 -2.53 2.16
CA VAL A 37 -12.76 -2.94 2.00
C VAL A 37 -12.23 -2.68 0.58
N LEU A 38 -12.98 -3.06 -0.45
CA LEU A 38 -12.56 -2.89 -1.84
C LEU A 38 -12.43 -1.42 -2.22
N TYR A 39 -13.39 -0.59 -1.79
CA TYR A 39 -13.36 0.85 -2.00
C TYR A 39 -12.17 1.48 -1.26
N THR A 40 -11.92 1.08 -0.02
CA THR A 40 -10.79 1.60 0.78
C THR A 40 -9.44 1.22 0.19
N ILE A 41 -9.29 0.02 -0.34
CA ILE A 41 -8.05 -0.40 -1.01
C ILE A 41 -7.88 0.32 -2.34
N GLN A 42 -8.96 0.51 -3.11
CA GLN A 42 -8.89 1.34 -4.32
C GLN A 42 -8.50 2.78 -3.98
N LEU A 43 -9.01 3.37 -2.88
CA LEU A 43 -8.58 4.69 -2.42
C LEU A 43 -7.06 4.74 -2.15
N ALA A 44 -6.52 3.74 -1.46
CA ALA A 44 -5.08 3.65 -1.19
C ALA A 44 -4.25 3.47 -2.48
N ALA A 45 -4.78 2.74 -3.46
CA ALA A 45 -4.13 2.54 -4.76
C ALA A 45 -4.10 3.83 -5.59
N GLU A 46 -5.24 4.53 -5.71
CA GLU A 46 -5.33 5.80 -6.47
C GLU A 46 -4.50 6.92 -5.86
N GLU A 47 -4.24 6.87 -4.56
CA GLU A 47 -3.35 7.81 -3.90
C GLU A 47 -1.91 7.76 -4.48
N TRP A 48 -1.46 6.59 -4.95
CA TRP A 48 -0.18 6.45 -5.65
C TRP A 48 -0.23 6.83 -7.14
N ASP A 49 -1.42 6.82 -7.75
CA ASP A 49 -1.62 7.11 -9.18
C ASP A 49 -1.76 8.60 -9.46
N GLU A 50 -2.75 9.24 -8.85
CA GLU A 50 -3.16 10.62 -9.13
C GLU A 50 -3.04 11.53 -7.90
N GLY A 51 -2.62 10.98 -6.76
CA GLY A 51 -2.67 11.69 -5.48
C GLY A 51 -4.11 12.11 -5.17
N ALA A 52 -5.06 11.20 -5.41
CA ALA A 52 -6.50 11.45 -5.49
C ALA A 52 -7.04 12.33 -4.35
N TYR A 53 -6.39 12.34 -3.19
CA TYR A 53 -6.76 13.16 -2.03
C TYR A 53 -5.60 13.97 -1.43
N SER A 54 -4.39 13.79 -1.96
CA SER A 54 -3.12 14.33 -1.48
C SER A 54 -2.94 15.85 -1.68
N TRP A 55 -3.54 16.67 -0.81
CA TRP A 55 -3.24 18.11 -0.72
C TRP A 55 -2.16 18.41 0.32
N SER A 56 -1.13 17.56 0.44
CA SER A 56 -0.03 17.78 1.40
C SER A 56 0.44 19.24 1.34
N GLU A 57 0.50 19.89 2.51
CA GLU A 57 0.67 21.34 2.69
C GLU A 57 1.54 22.01 1.62
N GLY A 58 0.90 22.60 0.61
CA GLY A 58 1.51 23.58 -0.28
C GLY A 58 2.27 23.08 -1.51
N ILE A 59 2.27 21.77 -1.82
CA ILE A 59 2.87 21.26 -3.07
C ILE A 59 1.82 20.46 -3.85
N ALA A 60 1.33 21.04 -4.95
CA ALA A 60 0.50 20.33 -5.90
C ALA A 60 1.31 19.18 -6.52
N TRP A 61 0.80 17.96 -6.41
CA TRP A 61 1.29 16.78 -7.08
C TRP A 61 0.11 16.12 -7.75
N TYR A 62 0.21 15.89 -9.06
CA TYR A 62 -0.90 15.42 -9.91
C TYR A 62 -0.77 13.94 -10.24
N GLY A 63 -0.04 13.21 -9.40
CA GLY A 63 0.26 11.80 -9.66
C GLY A 63 1.49 11.53 -10.50
N VAL A 64 1.58 10.28 -10.91
CA VAL A 64 2.57 9.78 -11.85
C VAL A 64 2.04 9.74 -13.29
N ALA A 65 2.93 9.66 -14.28
CA ALA A 65 2.55 9.68 -15.70
C ALA A 65 1.73 8.46 -16.16
N LEU A 66 1.67 7.42 -15.33
CA LEU A 66 1.05 6.13 -15.63
C LEU A 66 -0.10 5.91 -14.65
N ASN A 67 -1.17 5.27 -15.10
CA ASN A 67 -2.15 4.72 -14.17
C ASN A 67 -1.64 3.36 -13.68
N LEU A 68 -1.05 3.30 -12.49
CA LEU A 68 -0.41 2.10 -11.96
C LEU A 68 -1.45 1.04 -11.61
N PHE A 69 -2.57 1.37 -10.96
CA PHE A 69 -3.51 0.36 -10.46
C PHE A 69 -4.80 0.23 -11.27
N ASN A 70 -5.00 1.09 -12.28
CA ASN A 70 -6.22 1.25 -13.06
C ASN A 70 -7.44 1.49 -12.17
N GLY A 71 -8.15 2.57 -12.39
CA GLY A 71 -9.29 2.94 -11.56
C GLY A 71 -9.53 4.43 -11.65
N SER A 72 -10.61 4.86 -11.01
CA SER A 72 -10.87 6.25 -10.74
C SER A 72 -12.04 6.33 -9.78
N ILE A 73 -11.77 6.73 -8.54
CA ILE A 73 -12.82 6.92 -7.54
C ILE A 73 -13.75 8.06 -7.94
N ALA A 74 -13.22 9.11 -8.59
CA ALA A 74 -14.01 10.22 -9.12
C ALA A 74 -15.06 9.78 -10.15
N LEU A 75 -14.80 8.68 -10.87
CA LEU A 75 -15.73 8.08 -11.83
C LEU A 75 -16.49 6.87 -11.25
N GLY A 76 -16.26 6.52 -9.99
CA GLY A 76 -16.84 5.33 -9.34
C GLY A 76 -16.31 4.01 -9.91
N HIS A 77 -15.13 4.02 -10.55
CA HIS A 77 -14.50 2.84 -11.13
C HIS A 77 -13.58 2.18 -10.09
N ILE A 78 -13.99 1.01 -9.60
CA ILE A 78 -13.19 0.11 -8.78
C ILE A 78 -12.71 -1.04 -9.68
N ASN A 79 -11.40 -1.24 -9.81
CA ASN A 79 -10.82 -2.36 -10.58
C ASN A 79 -10.10 -3.40 -9.71
N VAL A 80 -10.11 -3.21 -8.39
CA VAL A 80 -9.76 -4.26 -7.44
C VAL A 80 -10.73 -5.43 -7.62
N THR A 81 -10.20 -6.64 -7.80
CA THR A 81 -10.99 -7.88 -7.85
C THR A 81 -11.01 -8.58 -6.49
N THR A 82 -12.04 -9.38 -6.24
CA THR A 82 -12.14 -10.17 -5.00
C THR A 82 -11.49 -11.53 -5.17
N THR A 83 -10.90 -12.05 -4.08
CA THR A 83 -10.43 -13.43 -3.97
C THR A 83 -10.91 -14.04 -2.66
N SER A 84 -10.92 -15.38 -2.58
CA SER A 84 -11.15 -16.12 -1.33
C SER A 84 -9.84 -16.60 -0.70
N LYS A 85 -8.69 -16.20 -1.24
CA LYS A 85 -7.37 -16.56 -0.71
C LYS A 85 -7.21 -16.04 0.72
N GLY A 86 -6.73 -16.89 1.61
CA GLY A 86 -6.28 -16.52 2.96
C GLY A 86 -4.77 -16.46 3.07
N TYR A 87 -4.28 -16.25 4.29
CA TYR A 87 -2.85 -16.24 4.61
C TYR A 87 -2.09 -17.46 4.08
N ASP A 88 -2.67 -18.66 4.21
CA ASP A 88 -2.03 -19.91 3.81
C ASP A 88 -1.93 -20.09 2.28
N ASP A 89 -2.72 -19.35 1.51
CA ASP A 89 -2.72 -19.42 0.04
C ASP A 89 -1.63 -18.55 -0.61
N LEU A 90 -0.99 -17.65 0.16
CA LEU A 90 -0.01 -16.70 -0.36
C LEU A 90 1.26 -17.37 -0.89
N ALA A 91 1.98 -16.67 -1.78
CA ALA A 91 3.15 -17.23 -2.46
C ALA A 91 4.28 -17.62 -1.49
N TRP A 92 4.39 -16.95 -0.33
CA TRP A 92 5.42 -17.25 0.68
C TRP A 92 5.08 -18.39 1.66
N THR A 93 3.80 -18.73 1.83
CA THR A 93 3.36 -19.87 2.64
C THR A 93 3.29 -21.13 1.78
N SER A 94 3.00 -20.95 0.49
CA SER A 94 2.93 -22.03 -0.50
C SER A 94 4.24 -22.29 -1.25
N ASP A 95 5.31 -21.52 -0.97
CA ASP A 95 6.63 -21.56 -1.63
C ASP A 95 6.55 -21.47 -3.17
N LYS A 96 5.57 -20.73 -3.69
CA LYS A 96 5.28 -20.69 -5.13
C LYS A 96 4.65 -19.38 -5.55
N LEU A 97 5.28 -18.69 -6.50
CA LEU A 97 4.69 -17.54 -7.18
C LEU A 97 3.36 -17.92 -7.84
N ASP A 98 2.31 -17.13 -7.61
CA ASP A 98 0.96 -17.40 -8.12
C ASP A 98 0.52 -16.45 -9.25
N GLY A 99 1.32 -15.41 -9.53
CA GLY A 99 1.07 -14.43 -10.57
C GLY A 99 0.10 -13.32 -10.17
N CYS A 100 -0.32 -13.26 -8.92
CA CYS A 100 -1.32 -12.32 -8.41
C CYS A 100 -0.67 -11.30 -7.47
N ASN A 101 -1.24 -10.10 -7.38
CA ASN A 101 -0.90 -9.19 -6.29
C ASN A 101 -2.01 -9.23 -5.24
N THR A 102 -1.80 -9.96 -4.15
CA THR A 102 -2.89 -10.33 -3.24
C THR A 102 -2.84 -9.52 -1.96
N ILE A 103 -3.99 -9.04 -1.47
CA ILE A 103 -4.13 -8.45 -0.12
C ILE A 103 -5.08 -9.32 0.68
N VAL A 104 -4.58 -9.90 1.77
CA VAL A 104 -5.31 -10.84 2.62
C VAL A 104 -5.14 -10.52 4.09
N TRP A 105 -5.99 -11.15 4.90
CA TRP A 105 -5.91 -11.13 6.35
C TRP A 105 -5.19 -12.39 6.83
N GLY A 106 -4.38 -12.27 7.89
CA GLY A 106 -3.69 -13.42 8.47
C GLY A 106 -3.12 -13.16 9.85
N ASN A 107 -2.94 -14.22 10.64
CA ASN A 107 -2.20 -14.14 11.90
C ASN A 107 -0.69 -14.16 11.58
N TYR A 108 -0.06 -12.99 11.63
CA TYR A 108 1.34 -12.88 11.29
C TYR A 108 2.22 -13.25 12.51
N PRO A 109 3.19 -14.18 12.38
CA PRO A 109 3.88 -14.76 13.56
C PRO A 109 4.81 -13.81 14.31
N THR A 110 5.02 -12.57 13.84
CA THR A 110 5.94 -11.62 14.48
C THR A 110 5.16 -10.54 15.21
N GLU A 111 5.23 -10.57 16.54
CA GLU A 111 4.59 -9.57 17.40
C GLU A 111 5.02 -8.14 17.03
N GLY A 112 4.06 -7.21 17.00
CA GLY A 112 4.30 -5.80 16.72
C GLY A 112 4.36 -5.43 15.23
N VAL A 113 4.19 -6.39 14.31
CA VAL A 113 4.06 -6.12 12.88
C VAL A 113 2.59 -5.96 12.53
N ILE A 114 2.21 -4.80 12.01
CA ILE A 114 0.80 -4.47 11.71
C ILE A 114 0.37 -5.07 10.37
N ALA A 115 1.23 -4.93 9.37
CA ALA A 115 1.07 -5.49 8.04
C ALA A 115 2.44 -5.71 7.42
N VAL A 116 2.49 -6.47 6.34
CA VAL A 116 3.73 -6.73 5.61
C VAL A 116 3.46 -6.94 4.13
N THR A 117 4.21 -6.22 3.30
CA THR A 117 4.35 -6.51 1.87
C THR A 117 5.56 -7.39 1.60
N ILE A 118 5.33 -8.51 0.92
CA ILE A 118 6.40 -9.33 0.33
C ILE A 118 6.44 -9.03 -1.16
N LEU A 119 7.63 -8.70 -1.66
CA LEU A 119 7.83 -8.29 -3.05
C LEU A 119 8.79 -9.25 -3.75
N TRP A 120 8.34 -9.83 -4.87
CA TRP A 120 9.19 -10.61 -5.75
C TRP A 120 9.57 -9.80 -6.99
N TYR A 121 10.85 -9.83 -7.33
CA TYR A 121 11.35 -9.15 -8.51
C TYR A 121 12.54 -9.90 -9.12
N ASN A 122 12.69 -9.77 -10.43
CA ASN A 122 13.84 -10.30 -11.14
C ASN A 122 15.07 -9.44 -10.81
N LYS A 123 16.05 -10.03 -10.09
CA LYS A 123 17.25 -9.31 -9.64
C LYS A 123 18.15 -8.80 -10.77
N ALA A 124 18.11 -9.43 -11.95
CA ALA A 124 18.91 -9.05 -13.11
C ALA A 124 18.26 -7.88 -13.87
N THR A 125 16.96 -7.95 -14.13
CA THR A 125 16.23 -6.92 -14.89
C THR A 125 15.67 -5.80 -14.01
N LYS A 126 15.66 -5.98 -12.68
CA LYS A 126 15.04 -5.07 -11.70
C LYS A 126 13.54 -4.86 -11.96
N THR A 127 12.88 -5.88 -12.47
CA THR A 127 11.44 -5.88 -12.77
C THR A 127 10.68 -6.56 -11.66
N ILE A 128 9.72 -5.86 -11.05
CA ILE A 128 8.77 -6.47 -10.11
C ILE A 128 7.93 -7.51 -10.87
N ILE A 129 7.70 -8.64 -10.21
CA ILE A 129 6.96 -9.79 -10.74
C ILE A 129 5.57 -9.84 -10.10
N GLU A 130 5.52 -9.79 -8.77
CA GLU A 130 4.29 -9.79 -7.96
C GLU A 130 4.61 -9.35 -6.52
N PHE A 131 3.56 -9.06 -5.75
CA PHE A 131 3.65 -8.86 -4.31
C PHE A 131 2.44 -9.42 -3.58
N ASP A 132 2.60 -9.77 -2.31
CA ASP A 132 1.49 -10.11 -1.42
C ASP A 132 1.53 -9.21 -0.18
N ILE A 133 0.35 -8.80 0.30
CA ILE A 133 0.16 -8.01 1.51
C ILE A 133 -0.62 -8.84 2.52
N VAL A 134 -0.07 -8.98 3.72
CA VAL A 134 -0.78 -9.55 4.88
C VAL A 134 -1.13 -8.43 5.83
N LEU A 135 -2.41 -8.31 6.15
CA LEU A 135 -2.95 -7.47 7.22
C LEU A 135 -3.11 -8.33 8.48
N ASP A 136 -2.39 -7.99 9.56
CA ASP A 136 -2.33 -8.84 10.74
C ASP A 136 -3.65 -8.82 11.54
N THR A 137 -4.21 -10.01 11.76
CA THR A 137 -5.46 -10.22 12.52
C THR A 137 -5.33 -9.98 14.02
N ASP A 138 -4.10 -9.80 14.55
CA ASP A 138 -3.90 -9.41 15.95
C ASP A 138 -4.35 -7.97 16.23
N TYR A 139 -4.59 -7.17 15.19
CA TYR A 139 -5.10 -5.80 15.28
C TYR A 139 -6.58 -5.72 14.96
N THR A 140 -7.24 -4.72 15.54
CA THR A 140 -8.59 -4.31 15.14
C THR A 140 -8.47 -3.28 14.03
N TRP A 141 -9.24 -3.45 12.96
CA TRP A 141 -9.16 -2.66 11.73
C TRP A 141 -10.45 -1.90 11.48
N GLY A 142 -10.33 -0.71 10.88
CA GLY A 142 -11.49 0.09 10.54
C GLY A 142 -11.12 1.43 9.92
N ASN A 143 -12.02 2.39 10.07
CA ASN A 143 -11.77 3.78 9.70
C ASN A 143 -11.44 4.57 10.97
N ALA A 144 -10.18 4.94 11.15
CA ALA A 144 -9.72 5.64 12.35
C ALA A 144 -10.33 7.04 12.54
N THR A 145 -10.98 7.60 11.51
CA THR A 145 -11.78 8.83 11.66
C THR A 145 -13.08 8.57 12.44
N GLN A 146 -13.64 7.36 12.33
CA GLN A 146 -14.86 6.95 13.02
C GLN A 146 -14.55 6.35 14.40
N ASP A 147 -13.51 5.52 14.48
CA ASP A 147 -13.04 4.92 15.73
C ASP A 147 -11.51 5.07 15.85
N PRO A 148 -10.99 5.99 16.69
CA PRO A 148 -9.55 6.20 16.84
C PRO A 148 -8.82 5.06 17.55
N THR A 149 -9.52 3.99 17.97
CA THR A 149 -8.91 2.83 18.63
C THR A 149 -8.48 1.73 17.65
N VAL A 150 -8.83 1.87 16.37
CA VAL A 150 -8.49 0.88 15.32
C VAL A 150 -7.25 1.27 14.53
N MET A 151 -6.62 0.27 13.90
CA MET A 151 -5.69 0.50 12.80
C MET A 151 -6.46 0.96 11.57
N ASP A 152 -6.05 2.08 11.00
CA ASP A 152 -6.71 2.63 9.82
C ASP A 152 -6.36 1.85 8.56
N LEU A 153 -7.36 1.20 7.96
CA LEU A 153 -7.14 0.34 6.80
C LEU A 153 -6.53 1.10 5.62
N GLN A 154 -7.03 2.30 5.32
CA GLN A 154 -6.49 3.10 4.21
C GLN A 154 -5.04 3.49 4.46
N ASN A 155 -4.75 4.08 5.63
CA ASN A 155 -3.41 4.52 6.02
C ASN A 155 -2.37 3.40 5.88
N ILE A 156 -2.67 2.21 6.41
CA ILE A 156 -1.73 1.09 6.37
C ILE A 156 -1.61 0.51 4.96
N VAL A 157 -2.71 0.30 4.25
CA VAL A 157 -2.63 -0.23 2.88
C VAL A 157 -1.91 0.74 1.94
N THR A 158 -2.05 2.06 2.11
CA THR A 158 -1.27 3.03 1.32
C THR A 158 0.23 2.84 1.54
N HIS A 159 0.68 2.60 2.78
CA HIS A 159 2.08 2.26 3.08
C HIS A 159 2.52 0.96 2.40
N GLU A 160 1.75 -0.11 2.57
CA GLU A 160 2.09 -1.43 2.03
C GLU A 160 2.11 -1.44 0.49
N LEU A 161 1.19 -0.74 -0.17
CA LEU A 161 1.20 -0.56 -1.63
C LEU A 161 2.42 0.23 -2.10
N GLY A 162 2.96 1.13 -1.29
CA GLY A 162 4.23 1.81 -1.54
C GLY A 162 5.39 0.82 -1.69
N HIS A 163 5.44 -0.22 -0.87
CA HIS A 163 6.35 -1.35 -1.09
C HIS A 163 6.05 -2.12 -2.37
N GLY A 164 4.78 -2.42 -2.62
CA GLY A 164 4.31 -3.14 -3.81
C GLY A 164 4.71 -2.47 -5.13
N ILE A 165 4.90 -1.15 -5.13
CA ILE A 165 5.34 -0.37 -6.29
C ILE A 165 6.82 0.04 -6.25
N GLY A 166 7.60 -0.42 -5.27
CA GLY A 166 9.07 -0.35 -5.29
C GLY A 166 9.71 0.68 -4.35
N LEU A 167 8.96 1.24 -3.39
CA LEU A 167 9.50 2.10 -2.33
C LEU A 167 9.87 1.28 -1.09
N GLY A 168 10.90 1.70 -0.36
CA GLY A 168 11.30 1.07 0.88
C GLY A 168 11.04 1.99 2.06
N ASP A 169 11.06 1.40 3.27
CA ASP A 169 10.88 2.15 4.50
C ASP A 169 11.90 3.26 4.69
N VAL A 170 11.42 4.31 5.37
CA VAL A 170 12.25 5.31 6.04
C VAL A 170 12.00 5.29 7.55
N TYR A 171 13.06 5.50 8.32
CA TYR A 171 13.02 5.43 9.79
C TYR A 171 13.64 6.66 10.46
N GLN A 172 14.06 7.65 9.68
CA GLN A 172 14.61 8.88 10.23
C GLN A 172 13.47 9.67 10.87
N SER A 173 13.67 10.18 12.09
CA SER A 173 12.62 10.89 12.83
C SER A 173 12.10 12.13 12.08
N THR A 174 12.90 12.72 11.19
CA THR A 174 12.48 13.84 10.34
C THR A 174 11.52 13.45 9.22
N ALA A 175 11.45 12.15 8.88
CA ALA A 175 10.60 11.59 7.85
C ALA A 175 9.28 11.03 8.41
N TYR A 176 8.92 11.35 9.66
CA TYR A 176 7.73 10.82 10.33
C TYR A 176 6.39 11.12 9.62
N GLN A 177 6.38 12.13 8.75
CA GLN A 177 5.21 12.50 7.94
C GLN A 177 5.09 11.70 6.66
N GLU A 178 6.16 11.00 6.24
CA GLU A 178 6.12 10.18 5.03
C GLU A 178 5.20 8.98 5.25
N THR A 179 4.40 8.68 4.23
CA THR A 179 3.63 7.44 4.15
C THR A 179 4.56 6.26 4.33
N MET A 180 5.75 6.26 3.72
CA MET A 180 6.74 5.20 3.87
C MET A 180 7.50 5.21 5.21
N TYR A 181 7.09 5.99 6.20
CA TYR A 181 7.67 5.91 7.54
C TYR A 181 7.24 4.61 8.24
N GLY A 182 8.20 3.77 8.63
CA GLY A 182 7.93 2.38 9.05
C GLY A 182 7.27 2.16 10.42
N TYR A 183 6.73 3.20 11.07
CA TYR A 183 5.99 3.08 12.33
C TYR A 183 4.59 3.69 12.18
N SER A 184 3.56 2.97 12.59
CA SER A 184 2.18 3.47 12.64
C SER A 184 1.48 3.07 13.94
N TYR A 185 0.38 3.74 14.26
CA TYR A 185 -0.36 3.54 15.51
C TYR A 185 -1.87 3.59 15.27
N ALA A 186 -2.64 2.97 16.16
CA ALA A 186 -4.10 3.09 16.15
C ALA A 186 -4.51 4.57 16.19
N GLY A 187 -5.53 4.93 15.40
CA GLY A 187 -6.01 6.30 15.28
C GLY A 187 -5.26 7.17 14.27
N GLU A 188 -4.13 6.71 13.71
CA GLU A 188 -3.36 7.47 12.72
C GLU A 188 -4.05 7.45 11.35
N THR A 189 -4.24 8.62 10.75
CA THR A 189 -4.82 8.79 9.41
C THR A 189 -3.94 9.62 8.48
N SER A 190 -2.81 10.16 8.96
CA SER A 190 -1.96 11.08 8.21
C SER A 190 -1.32 10.46 6.97
N LYS A 191 -1.11 9.14 6.96
CA LYS A 191 -0.45 8.43 5.85
C LYS A 191 -1.43 7.90 4.81
N ARG A 192 -2.71 8.24 4.95
CA ARG A 192 -3.65 8.18 3.82
C ARG A 192 -3.20 9.08 2.67
N ASP A 193 -2.42 10.11 2.97
CA ASP A 193 -1.86 11.07 2.01
C ASP A 193 -0.36 10.87 1.85
N LEU A 194 0.15 10.94 0.62
CA LEU A 194 1.59 10.96 0.33
C LEU A 194 2.25 12.27 0.77
N TYR A 195 3.42 12.16 1.41
CA TYR A 195 4.23 13.32 1.74
C TYR A 195 5.34 13.59 0.70
N ILE A 196 6.19 14.57 0.97
CA ILE A 196 7.11 15.16 -0.01
C ILE A 196 8.13 14.13 -0.53
N GLY A 197 8.64 13.27 0.35
CA GLY A 197 9.56 12.20 0.00
C GLY A 197 8.88 11.11 -0.81
N ASP A 198 7.70 10.65 -0.39
CA ASP A 198 6.91 9.63 -1.09
C ASP A 198 6.66 10.04 -2.54
N LYS A 199 6.16 11.27 -2.76
CA LYS A 199 5.91 11.87 -4.09
C LYS A 199 7.18 11.90 -4.95
N LYS A 200 8.32 12.27 -4.37
CA LYS A 200 9.62 12.28 -5.07
C LYS A 200 10.07 10.86 -5.42
N GLY A 201 9.89 9.91 -4.50
CA GLY A 201 10.26 8.52 -4.67
C GLY A 201 9.47 7.87 -5.81
N ILE A 202 8.15 8.00 -5.78
CA ILE A 202 7.31 7.39 -6.81
C ILE A 202 7.51 8.05 -8.19
N THR A 203 7.65 9.38 -8.22
CA THR A 203 7.99 10.14 -9.44
C THR A 203 9.33 9.69 -10.02
N LYS A 204 10.32 9.34 -9.18
CA LYS A 204 11.60 8.81 -9.64
C LYS A 204 11.45 7.47 -10.37
N LEU A 205 10.50 6.64 -9.96
CA LEU A 205 10.26 5.31 -10.55
C LEU A 205 9.44 5.38 -11.84
N TYR A 206 8.37 6.18 -11.85
CA TYR A 206 7.33 6.14 -12.89
C TYR A 206 7.12 7.46 -13.64
N GLY A 207 7.86 8.53 -13.31
CA GLY A 207 7.69 9.86 -13.89
C GLY A 207 6.51 10.62 -13.29
N ALA A 208 6.52 11.95 -13.41
CA ALA A 208 5.39 12.80 -13.00
C ALA A 208 4.43 13.00 -14.18
N ALA A 209 3.13 13.14 -13.86
CA ALA A 209 2.11 13.53 -14.83
C ALA A 209 2.32 14.95 -15.40
#